data_AF-A2C3X3-F1
#
_entry.id   AF-A2C3X3-F1
#
_cell.length_a   1.000
_cell.length_b   1.000
_cell.length_c   1.000
_cell.angle_alpha   90.00
_cell.angle_beta   90.00
_cell.angle_gamma   90.00
#
_symmetry.space_group_name_H-M   'P 1'
#
loop_
_entity.id
_entity.type
_entity.pdbx_description
1 polymer ?
#
loop_
_entity_poly.entity_id
_entity_poly.type
_entity_poly.pdbx_seq_one_letter_code
_entity_poly.pdbx_strand_id
1 'polypeptide(L)'
;MKESVVEINEELSCVGQSLRAVAANLSDIKSNIKPGNWRAFLKSGAINCSERFAIDLVSAYTNWLGGSDIDDNMLASLTPRSLALMGSKGVTDKERQKVFEAVENGERMTEATVRTLVKGKKKKANKVSQKSESEKIKSLKEKIETYKKVINNLQDENKKLSKLLSNREKIDSLV
;
A
#
# COMPACT_ATOMS: atom_id res chain seq x y z
N MET A 1 -14.94 17.38 -8.41
CA MET A 1 -13.61 16.79 -8.70
C MET A 1 -12.78 16.62 -7.44
N LYS A 2 -12.52 17.68 -6.65
CA LYS A 2 -11.83 17.52 -5.36
C LYS A 2 -12.61 16.63 -4.37
N GLU A 3 -13.92 16.81 -4.29
CA GLU A 3 -14.83 15.99 -3.47
C GLU A 3 -14.82 14.51 -3.89
N SER A 4 -14.98 14.22 -5.18
CA SER A 4 -14.91 12.84 -5.70
C SER A 4 -13.56 12.14 -5.46
N VAL A 5 -12.45 12.90 -5.38
CA VAL A 5 -11.14 12.32 -5.02
C VAL A 5 -11.09 11.96 -3.53
N VAL A 6 -11.69 12.78 -2.67
CA VAL A 6 -11.81 12.48 -1.23
C VAL A 6 -12.68 11.24 -1.03
N GLU A 7 -13.85 11.19 -1.67
CA GLU A 7 -14.75 10.03 -1.61
C GLU A 7 -14.04 8.73 -2.03
N ILE A 8 -13.30 8.74 -3.15
CA ILE A 8 -12.54 7.57 -3.59
C ILE A 8 -11.54 7.10 -2.53
N ASN A 9 -10.84 8.03 -1.89
CA ASN A 9 -9.86 7.68 -0.86
C ASN A 9 -10.54 7.13 0.40
N GLU A 10 -11.70 7.66 0.79
CA GLU A 10 -12.50 7.13 1.90
C GLU A 10 -12.99 5.70 1.60
N GLU A 11 -13.47 5.45 0.39
CA GLU A 11 -13.88 4.11 -0.05
C GLU A 11 -12.70 3.12 -0.06
N LEU A 12 -11.52 3.54 -0.53
CA LEU A 12 -10.31 2.72 -0.45
C LEU A 12 -9.92 2.43 1.00
N SER A 13 -10.06 3.40 1.91
CA SER A 13 -9.83 3.18 3.34
C SER A 13 -10.80 2.15 3.90
N CYS A 14 -12.09 2.26 3.55
CA CYS A 14 -13.13 1.31 3.94
C CYS A 14 -12.82 -0.12 3.44
N VAL A 15 -12.31 -0.26 2.21
CA VAL A 15 -11.86 -1.56 1.66
C VAL A 15 -10.72 -2.15 2.51
N GLY A 16 -9.73 -1.34 2.87
CA GLY A 16 -8.62 -1.77 3.73
C GLY A 16 -9.07 -2.21 5.11
N GLN A 17 -9.92 -1.41 5.76
CA GLN A 17 -10.53 -1.72 7.06
C GLN A 17 -11.32 -3.02 7.00
N SER A 18 -12.14 -3.19 5.98
CA SER A 18 -12.92 -4.41 5.75
C SER A 18 -12.01 -5.62 5.60
N LEU A 19 -10.91 -5.50 4.85
CA LEU A 19 -9.95 -6.58 4.66
C LEU A 19 -9.27 -6.99 5.97
N ARG A 20 -8.88 -6.01 6.79
CA ARG A 20 -8.28 -6.22 8.11
C ARG A 20 -9.27 -6.88 9.07
N ALA A 21 -10.51 -6.40 9.10
CA ALA A 21 -11.58 -6.98 9.93
C ALA A 21 -11.88 -8.44 9.54
N VAL A 22 -11.96 -8.74 8.24
CA VAL A 22 -12.12 -10.12 7.76
C VAL A 22 -10.94 -10.99 8.20
N ALA A 23 -9.70 -10.49 8.10
CA ALA A 23 -8.52 -11.23 8.51
C ALA A 23 -8.51 -11.53 10.02
N ALA A 24 -8.91 -10.57 10.86
CA ALA A 24 -9.06 -10.73 12.30
C ALA A 24 -10.11 -11.79 12.64
N ASN A 25 -11.33 -11.65 12.12
CA ASN A 25 -12.42 -12.60 12.35
C ASN A 25 -12.07 -14.02 11.89
N LEU A 26 -11.40 -14.17 10.74
CA LEU A 26 -10.94 -15.49 10.28
C LEU A 26 -9.86 -16.09 11.22
N SER A 27 -8.98 -15.25 11.76
CA SER A 27 -7.96 -15.68 12.72
C SER A 27 -8.62 -16.18 14.03
N ASP A 28 -9.63 -15.46 14.51
CA ASP A 28 -10.40 -15.83 15.70
C ASP A 28 -11.22 -17.11 15.48
N ILE A 29 -11.87 -17.25 14.33
CA ILE A 29 -12.56 -18.49 14.00
C ILE A 29 -11.57 -19.66 13.97
N LYS A 30 -10.39 -19.48 13.35
CA LYS A 30 -9.37 -20.52 13.29
C LYS A 30 -8.84 -20.91 14.66
N SER A 31 -8.68 -19.97 15.59
CA SER A 31 -8.21 -20.27 16.96
C SER A 31 -9.22 -21.08 17.77
N ASN A 32 -10.52 -20.95 17.44
CA ASN A 32 -11.60 -21.71 18.07
C ASN A 32 -11.88 -23.07 17.40
N ILE A 33 -11.30 -23.35 16.23
CA ILE A 33 -11.46 -24.63 15.53
C ILE A 33 -10.39 -25.62 15.99
N LYS A 34 -10.80 -26.87 16.21
CA LYS A 34 -9.88 -27.97 16.55
C LYS A 34 -8.74 -28.08 15.51
N PRO A 35 -7.48 -28.26 15.95
CA PRO A 35 -6.35 -28.46 15.05
C PRO A 35 -6.63 -29.54 13.99
N GLY A 36 -6.26 -29.27 12.74
CA GLY A 36 -6.52 -30.17 11.60
C GLY A 36 -7.86 -29.93 10.89
N ASN A 37 -8.87 -29.39 11.56
CA ASN A 37 -10.21 -29.21 10.97
C ASN A 37 -10.39 -27.90 10.19
N TRP A 38 -9.40 -26.99 10.23
CA TRP A 38 -9.50 -25.68 9.57
C TRP A 38 -9.83 -25.78 8.07
N ARG A 39 -9.14 -26.66 7.33
CA ARG A 39 -9.40 -26.84 5.89
C ARG A 39 -10.78 -27.43 5.61
N ALA A 40 -11.26 -28.32 6.48
CA ALA A 40 -12.60 -28.89 6.34
C ALA A 40 -13.67 -27.81 6.57
N PHE A 41 -13.50 -26.96 7.58
CA PHE A 41 -14.35 -25.80 7.82
C PHE A 41 -14.40 -24.88 6.58
N LEU A 42 -13.25 -24.53 5.99
CA LEU A 42 -13.22 -23.67 4.80
C LEU A 42 -13.92 -24.27 3.58
N LYS A 43 -13.98 -25.61 3.49
CA LYS A 43 -14.67 -26.33 2.41
C LYS A 43 -16.17 -26.55 2.68
N SER A 44 -16.62 -26.30 3.90
CA SER A 44 -18.02 -26.55 4.30
C SER A 44 -19.01 -25.56 3.68
N GLY A 45 -18.53 -24.43 3.15
CA GLY A 45 -19.39 -23.35 2.65
C GLY A 45 -19.98 -22.45 3.74
N ALA A 46 -19.57 -22.63 5.01
CA ALA A 46 -20.03 -21.80 6.13
C ALA A 46 -19.65 -20.31 6.00
N ILE A 47 -18.65 -19.98 5.18
CA ILE A 47 -18.21 -18.61 4.89
C ILE A 47 -18.15 -18.36 3.39
N ASN A 48 -18.55 -17.15 2.98
CA ASN A 48 -18.62 -16.73 1.58
C ASN A 48 -17.26 -16.25 1.04
N CYS A 49 -16.20 -17.04 1.19
CA CYS A 49 -14.91 -16.77 0.57
C CYS A 49 -14.17 -18.06 0.20
N SER A 50 -13.26 -17.99 -0.77
CA SER A 50 -12.49 -19.17 -1.17
C SER A 50 -11.54 -19.64 -0.07
N GLU A 51 -11.24 -20.95 -0.06
CA GLU A 51 -10.26 -21.55 0.89
C GLU A 51 -8.93 -20.79 0.83
N ARG A 52 -8.46 -20.44 -0.38
CA ARG A 52 -7.18 -19.76 -0.55
C ARG A 52 -7.18 -18.35 0.04
N PHE A 53 -8.24 -17.60 -0.22
CA PHE A 53 -8.43 -16.27 0.34
C PHE A 53 -8.33 -16.28 1.87
N ALA A 54 -9.05 -17.20 2.52
CA ALA A 54 -9.05 -17.31 3.98
C ALA A 54 -7.69 -17.74 4.54
N ILE A 55 -7.04 -18.74 3.94
CA ILE A 55 -5.72 -19.20 4.37
C ILE A 55 -4.69 -18.07 4.31
N ASP A 56 -4.69 -17.31 3.20
CA ASP A 56 -3.73 -16.24 2.99
C ASP A 56 -3.96 -15.07 3.96
N LEU A 57 -5.21 -14.65 4.17
CA LEU A 57 -5.52 -13.58 5.14
C LEU A 57 -5.17 -13.97 6.57
N VAL A 58 -5.52 -15.18 7.00
CA VAL A 58 -5.16 -15.63 8.35
C VAL A 58 -3.64 -15.67 8.51
N SER A 59 -2.91 -16.18 7.52
CA SER A 59 -1.45 -16.17 7.56
C SER A 59 -0.88 -14.75 7.59
N ALA A 60 -1.47 -13.79 6.89
CA ALA A 60 -1.03 -12.41 6.93
C ALA A 60 -1.27 -11.80 8.32
N TYR A 61 -2.49 -11.96 8.84
CA TYR A 61 -2.91 -11.45 10.15
C TYR A 61 -2.02 -11.97 11.28
N THR A 62 -1.86 -13.30 11.37
CA THR A 62 -1.10 -13.92 12.46
C THR A 62 0.39 -13.61 12.43
N ASN A 63 0.94 -13.40 11.24
CA ASN A 63 2.39 -13.27 11.09
C ASN A 63 2.89 -11.82 11.18
N TRP A 64 2.03 -10.85 10.88
CA TRP A 64 2.43 -9.43 10.94
C TRP A 64 1.29 -8.44 10.97
N LEU A 65 0.24 -8.64 10.16
CA LEU A 65 -0.78 -7.62 9.92
C LEU A 65 -1.60 -7.31 11.18
N GLY A 66 -1.84 -8.30 12.05
CA GLY A 66 -2.61 -8.11 13.28
C GLY A 66 -1.92 -7.26 14.35
N GLY A 67 -0.60 -7.06 14.25
CA GLY A 67 0.18 -6.24 15.19
C GLY A 67 0.82 -5.01 14.55
N SER A 68 0.50 -4.73 13.29
CA SER A 68 1.12 -3.65 12.52
C SER A 68 0.24 -2.40 12.47
N ASP A 69 0.84 -1.23 12.67
CA ASP A 69 0.19 0.07 12.46
C ASP A 69 0.41 0.53 11.01
N ILE A 70 -0.53 0.20 10.12
CA ILE A 70 -0.45 0.49 8.68
C ILE A 70 -1.75 1.15 8.26
N ASP A 71 -1.67 2.16 7.41
CA ASP A 71 -2.85 2.78 6.81
C ASP A 71 -3.66 1.76 5.99
N ASP A 72 -4.97 1.73 6.23
CA ASP A 72 -5.92 0.89 5.51
C ASP A 72 -5.93 1.16 4.00
N ASN A 73 -5.68 2.41 3.58
CA ASN A 73 -5.56 2.77 2.16
C ASN A 73 -4.48 1.96 1.44
N MET A 74 -3.38 1.64 2.13
CA MET A 74 -2.29 0.83 1.57
C MET A 74 -2.70 -0.62 1.40
N LEU A 75 -3.56 -1.13 2.29
CA LEU A 75 -4.06 -2.51 2.22
C LEU A 75 -4.98 -2.73 1.03
N ALA A 76 -5.79 -1.72 0.67
CA ALA A 76 -6.70 -1.80 -0.49
C ALA A 76 -5.97 -2.05 -1.82
N SER A 77 -4.70 -1.64 -1.90
CA SER A 77 -3.85 -1.84 -3.08
C SER A 77 -3.22 -3.24 -3.16
N LEU A 78 -3.40 -4.08 -2.13
CA LEU A 78 -2.75 -5.39 -2.02
C LEU A 78 -3.76 -6.53 -1.99
N THR A 79 -3.43 -7.63 -2.66
CA THR A 79 -4.22 -8.86 -2.58
C THR A 79 -3.89 -9.64 -1.29
N PRO A 80 -4.84 -10.45 -0.77
CA PRO A 80 -4.57 -11.37 0.35
C PRO A 80 -3.31 -12.21 0.16
N ARG A 81 -3.07 -12.67 -1.08
CA ARG A 81 -1.91 -13.46 -1.45
C ARG A 81 -0.59 -12.69 -1.27
N SER A 82 -0.60 -11.41 -1.61
CA SER A 82 0.54 -10.51 -1.44
C SER A 82 0.80 -10.20 0.04
N LEU A 83 -0.26 -9.95 0.81
CA LEU A 83 -0.18 -9.75 2.25
C LEU A 83 0.38 -11.00 2.98
N ALA A 84 -0.02 -12.20 2.56
CA ALA A 84 0.53 -13.45 3.08
C ALA A 84 2.01 -13.62 2.74
N LEU A 85 2.45 -13.17 1.55
CA LEU A 85 3.85 -13.18 1.17
C LEU A 85 4.70 -12.24 2.03
N MET A 86 4.17 -11.06 2.38
CA MET A 86 4.81 -10.11 3.29
C MET A 86 4.94 -10.64 4.73
N GLY A 87 4.05 -11.57 5.11
CA GLY A 87 4.13 -12.31 6.37
C GLY A 87 4.94 -13.62 6.30
N SER A 88 5.64 -13.89 5.19
CA SER A 88 6.45 -15.11 5.08
C SER A 88 7.67 -15.08 5.99
N LYS A 89 8.12 -16.26 6.43
CA LYS A 89 9.37 -16.41 7.18
C LYS A 89 10.54 -15.74 6.45
N GLY A 90 11.30 -14.93 7.18
CA GLY A 90 12.48 -14.21 6.68
C GLY A 90 12.17 -12.85 6.03
N VAL A 91 10.90 -12.46 5.91
CA VAL A 91 10.54 -11.11 5.46
C VAL A 91 10.60 -10.15 6.65
N THR A 92 11.37 -9.08 6.48
CA THR A 92 11.62 -8.02 7.47
C THR A 92 10.72 -6.81 7.24
N ASP A 93 10.57 -5.94 8.24
CA ASP A 93 9.82 -4.69 8.09
C ASP A 93 10.42 -3.77 7.02
N LYS A 94 11.75 -3.79 6.86
CA LYS A 94 12.43 -3.07 5.77
C LYS A 94 12.00 -3.56 4.39
N GLU A 95 11.70 -4.85 4.22
CA GLU A 95 11.21 -5.39 2.96
C GLU A 95 9.73 -5.09 2.74
N ARG A 96 8.94 -5.05 3.81
CA ARG A 96 7.54 -4.60 3.75
C ARG A 96 7.44 -3.13 3.38
N GLN A 97 8.32 -2.29 3.95
CA GLN A 97 8.37 -0.86 3.65
C GLN A 97 8.62 -0.60 2.16
N LYS A 98 9.50 -1.38 1.51
CA LYS A 98 9.70 -1.29 0.05
C LYS A 98 8.42 -1.55 -0.75
N VAL A 99 7.54 -2.42 -0.26
CA VAL A 99 6.25 -2.70 -0.91
C VAL A 99 5.34 -1.48 -0.76
N PHE A 100 5.27 -0.87 0.43
CA PHE A 100 4.47 0.34 0.66
C PHE A 100 4.98 1.53 -0.14
N GLU A 101 6.30 1.76 -0.16
CA GLU A 101 6.91 2.79 -1.01
C GLU A 101 6.55 2.56 -2.49
N ALA A 102 6.52 1.31 -2.97
CA ALA A 102 6.12 1.03 -4.34
C ALA A 102 4.63 1.33 -4.59
N VAL A 103 3.75 1.02 -3.63
CA VAL A 103 2.32 1.40 -3.68
C VAL A 103 2.15 2.91 -3.73
N GLU A 104 2.82 3.65 -2.85
CA GLU A 104 2.79 5.12 -2.79
C GLU A 104 3.28 5.77 -4.09
N ASN A 105 4.28 5.15 -4.73
CA ASN A 105 4.78 5.59 -6.04
C ASN A 105 3.83 5.25 -7.21
N GLY A 106 2.65 4.68 -6.94
CA GLY A 106 1.66 4.30 -7.95
C GLY A 106 2.05 3.07 -8.76
N GLU A 107 2.99 2.25 -8.28
CA GLU A 107 3.32 0.99 -8.96
C GLU A 107 2.19 -0.02 -8.77
N ARG A 108 1.81 -0.69 -9.86
CA ARG A 108 0.81 -1.76 -9.79
C ARG A 108 1.36 -2.95 -8.99
N MET A 109 0.76 -3.21 -7.83
CA MET A 109 1.16 -4.33 -6.98
C MET A 109 0.54 -5.66 -7.44
N THR A 110 1.37 -6.46 -8.11
CA THR A 110 1.06 -7.88 -8.38
C THR A 110 1.76 -8.79 -7.38
N GLU A 111 1.29 -10.03 -7.22
CA GLU A 111 1.97 -11.03 -6.38
C GLU A 111 3.45 -11.19 -6.77
N ALA A 112 3.75 -11.17 -8.08
CA ALA A 112 5.10 -11.29 -8.60
C ALA A 112 5.98 -10.08 -8.24
N THR A 113 5.41 -8.88 -8.27
CA THR A 113 6.09 -7.64 -7.86
C THR A 113 6.44 -7.72 -6.36
N VAL A 114 5.45 -8.02 -5.52
CA VAL A 114 5.62 -8.14 -4.07
C VAL A 114 6.65 -9.21 -3.72
N ARG A 115 6.57 -10.37 -4.36
CA ARG A 115 7.56 -11.45 -4.19
C ARG A 115 8.98 -11.00 -4.53
N THR A 116 9.15 -10.22 -5.59
CA THR A 116 10.45 -9.70 -5.99
C THR A 116 11.01 -8.72 -4.97
N LEU A 117 10.15 -7.86 -4.40
CA LEU A 117 10.53 -6.87 -3.38
C LEU A 117 10.90 -7.53 -2.05
N VAL A 118 10.14 -8.55 -1.62
CA VAL A 118 10.28 -9.15 -0.29
C VAL A 118 11.19 -10.37 -0.21
N LYS A 119 11.49 -11.05 -1.33
CA LYS A 119 12.37 -12.24 -1.34
C LYS A 119 13.56 -12.10 -2.26
N GLY A 120 13.68 -10.97 -2.95
CA GLY A 120 14.63 -10.77 -4.03
C GLY A 120 14.36 -11.65 -5.25
N LYS A 121 15.05 -11.38 -6.34
CA LYS A 121 15.07 -12.32 -7.47
C LYS A 121 15.90 -13.54 -7.06
N LYS A 122 15.30 -14.74 -7.01
CA LYS A 122 16.10 -15.96 -7.19
C LYS A 122 16.83 -15.78 -8.53
N LYS A 123 18.17 -15.74 -8.51
CA LYS A 123 18.98 -15.68 -9.73
C LYS A 123 18.68 -16.93 -10.58
N LYS A 124 17.66 -16.86 -11.42
CA LYS A 124 17.68 -17.56 -12.70
C LYS A 124 18.28 -16.56 -13.67
N ALA A 125 19.47 -16.88 -14.15
CA ALA A 125 20.10 -16.19 -15.26
C ALA A 125 19.20 -16.37 -16.50
N ASN A 126 18.18 -15.55 -16.63
CA ASN A 126 17.45 -15.35 -17.86
C ASN A 126 17.38 -13.85 -18.07
N LYS A 127 17.91 -13.42 -19.22
CA LYS A 127 17.92 -12.05 -19.75
C LYS A 127 16.55 -11.40 -19.51
N VAL A 128 16.44 -10.63 -18.43
CA VAL A 128 15.40 -9.60 -18.32
C VAL A 128 15.87 -8.53 -19.28
N SER A 129 15.02 -8.18 -20.26
CA SER A 129 15.23 -6.97 -21.04
C SER A 129 15.40 -5.82 -20.05
N GLN A 130 16.65 -5.38 -19.89
CA GLN A 130 16.92 -4.10 -19.27
C GLN A 130 16.15 -3.12 -20.13
N LYS A 131 15.14 -2.43 -19.54
CA LYS A 131 14.79 -1.11 -20.05
C LYS A 131 16.11 -0.40 -20.27
N SER A 132 16.40 -0.07 -21.53
CA SER A 132 17.68 0.49 -21.92
C SER A 132 17.97 1.68 -21.01
N GLU A 133 19.24 1.97 -20.73
CA GLU A 133 19.60 3.13 -19.90
C GLU A 133 18.91 4.41 -20.41
N SER A 134 18.66 4.49 -21.71
CA SER A 134 17.82 5.50 -22.38
C SER A 134 16.40 5.63 -21.81
N GLU A 135 15.67 4.53 -21.61
CA GLU A 135 14.31 4.58 -21.05
C GLU A 135 14.30 5.00 -19.58
N LYS A 136 15.30 4.58 -18.81
CA LYS A 136 15.45 5.02 -17.41
C LYS A 136 15.74 6.52 -17.34
N ILE A 137 16.67 6.99 -18.17
CA ILE A 137 17.00 8.41 -18.31
C ILE A 137 15.76 9.22 -18.71
N LYS A 138 14.95 8.70 -19.64
CA LYS A 138 13.70 9.36 -20.06
C LYS A 138 12.72 9.51 -18.89
N SER A 139 12.48 8.44 -18.12
CA SER A 139 11.57 8.51 -16.97
C SER A 139 12.11 9.42 -15.85
N LEU A 140 13.42 9.46 -15.64
CA LEU A 140 14.04 10.35 -14.66
C LEU A 140 13.94 11.81 -15.09
N LYS A 141 14.11 12.11 -16.39
CA LYS A 141 13.90 13.45 -16.94
C LYS A 141 12.46 13.91 -16.77
N GLU A 142 11.49 13.03 -17.03
CA GLU A 142 10.07 13.31 -16.82
C GLU A 142 9.78 13.61 -15.34
N LYS A 143 10.32 12.82 -14.40
CA LYS A 143 10.19 13.09 -12.96
C LYS A 143 10.82 14.41 -12.53
N ILE A 144 12.02 14.73 -13.03
CA ILE A 144 12.69 16.01 -12.77
C ILE A 144 11.82 17.19 -13.23
N GLU A 145 11.21 17.07 -14.40
CA GLU A 145 10.34 18.12 -14.94
C GLU A 145 9.07 18.30 -14.10
N THR A 146 8.47 17.21 -13.65
CA THR A 146 7.32 17.25 -12.72
C THR A 146 7.70 17.92 -11.40
N TYR A 147 8.84 17.55 -10.80
CA TYR A 147 9.29 18.16 -9.55
C TYR A 147 9.62 19.65 -9.70
N LYS A 148 10.19 20.08 -10.83
CA LYS A 148 10.40 21.50 -11.12
C LYS A 148 9.08 22.29 -11.15
N LYS A 149 8.04 21.74 -11.79
CA LYS A 149 6.72 22.37 -11.81
C LYS A 149 6.11 22.49 -10.42
N VAL A 150 6.22 21.44 -9.59
CA VAL A 150 5.74 21.47 -8.20
C VAL A 150 6.48 22.53 -7.39
N ILE A 151 7.81 22.61 -7.52
CA ILE A 151 8.62 23.64 -6.83
C ILE A 151 8.18 25.04 -7.23
N ASN A 152 7.98 25.31 -8.52
CA ASN A 152 7.54 26.63 -8.99
C ASN A 152 6.15 26.99 -8.43
N ASN A 153 5.20 26.05 -8.45
CA ASN A 153 3.86 26.28 -7.92
C ASN A 153 3.91 26.61 -6.42
N LEU A 154 4.69 25.85 -5.64
CA LEU A 154 4.86 26.11 -4.20
C LEU A 154 5.55 27.45 -3.92
N GLN A 155 6.51 27.86 -4.76
CA GLN A 155 7.14 29.17 -4.65
C GLN A 155 6.15 30.31 -4.95
N ASP A 156 5.27 30.14 -5.93
CA ASP A 156 4.24 31.14 -6.25
C ASP A 156 3.16 31.22 -5.17
N GLU A 157 2.76 30.08 -4.59
CA GLU A 157 1.87 30.05 -3.42
C GLU A 157 2.51 30.74 -2.22
N ASN A 158 3.78 30.46 -1.92
CA ASN A 158 4.50 31.13 -0.85
C ASN A 158 4.56 32.65 -1.07
N LYS A 159 4.82 33.13 -2.28
CA LYS A 159 4.77 34.58 -2.57
C LYS A 159 3.39 35.19 -2.33
N LYS A 160 2.32 34.48 -2.69
CA LYS A 160 0.94 34.94 -2.44
C LYS A 160 0.64 34.99 -0.95
N LEU A 161 1.02 33.96 -0.21
CA LEU A 161 0.84 33.89 1.25
C LEU A 161 1.65 34.97 1.96
N SER A 162 2.91 35.20 1.59
CA SER A 162 3.72 36.30 2.14
C SER A 162 3.08 37.67 1.90
N LYS A 163 2.49 37.91 0.71
CA LYS A 163 1.78 39.17 0.44
C LYS A 163 0.52 39.31 1.31
N LEU A 164 -0.25 38.24 1.48
CA LEU A 164 -1.43 38.25 2.34
C LEU A 164 -1.07 38.50 3.80
N LEU A 165 0.01 37.88 4.31
CA LEU A 165 0.52 38.11 5.65
C LEU A 165 0.96 39.57 5.85
N SER A 166 1.75 40.12 4.91
CA SER A 166 2.18 41.53 4.99
C SER A 166 1.00 42.51 4.93
N ASN A 167 -0.04 42.21 4.14
CA ASN A 167 -1.24 43.03 4.10
C ASN A 167 -2.04 42.94 5.41
N ARG A 168 -2.10 41.76 6.03
CA ARG A 168 -2.74 41.57 7.34
C ARG A 168 -2.01 42.33 8.45
N GLU A 169 -0.68 42.23 8.51
CA GLU A 169 0.14 42.98 9.47
C GLU A 169 -0.07 44.50 9.35
N LYS A 170 -0.22 45.02 8.12
CA LYS A 170 -0.53 46.44 7.91
C LYS A 170 -1.91 46.82 8.43
N ILE A 171 -2.91 45.97 8.26
CA ILE A 171 -4.27 46.21 8.78
C ILE A 171 -4.26 46.19 10.31
N ASP A 172 -3.58 45.20 10.91
CA ASP A 172 -3.46 45.08 12.37
C ASP A 172 -2.65 46.25 12.99
N SER A 173 -1.79 46.92 12.22
CA SER A 173 -1.07 48.14 12.66
C SER A 173 -1.86 49.45 12.55
N LEU A 174 -3.04 49.43 11.91
CA LEU A 174 -3.91 50.59 11.68
C LEU A 174 -5.15 50.61 12.58
N VAL A 175 -5.37 49.56 13.37
CA VAL A 175 -6.41 49.42 14.41
C VAL A 175 -5.78 49.62 15.78
#